data_AF-A0A2E7P804-F1
#
_entry.id   AF-A0A2E7P804-F1
#
_cell.length_a   1.000
_cell.length_b   1.000
_cell.length_c   1.000
_cell.angle_alpha   90.00
_cell.angle_beta   90.00
_cell.angle_gamma   90.00
#
_symmetry.space_group_name_H-M   'P 1'
#
loop_
_entity.id
_entity.type
_entity.pdbx_description
1 polymer ?
#
loop_
_entity_poly.entity_id
_entity_poly.type
_entity_poly.pdbx_seq_one_letter_code
_entity_poly.pdbx_strand_id
1 'polypeptide(L)' 'MSEWIEWKGGECPVDGETIVQVGFRDGIEMQGERADFWDWSHARRRSFADIVAYRVVKEKEA' A
#
# COMPACT_ATOMS: atom_id res chain seq x y z
N MET A 1 -11.36 -4.23 12.11
CA MET A 1 -10.06 -3.53 12.14
C MET A 1 -9.09 -4.41 11.39
N SER A 2 -8.63 -3.97 10.23
CA SER A 2 -7.84 -4.81 9.34
C SER A 2 -6.38 -4.84 9.78
N GLU A 3 -5.76 -6.02 9.67
CA GLU A 3 -4.37 -6.23 10.05
C GLU A 3 -3.42 -5.60 9.02
N TRP A 4 -2.27 -5.11 9.50
CA TRP A 4 -1.19 -4.64 8.64
C TRP A 4 -0.44 -5.83 8.04
N ILE A 5 -0.33 -5.84 6.73
CA ILE A 5 0.34 -6.86 5.94
C ILE A 5 1.70 -6.29 5.54
N GLU A 6 2.78 -6.92 6.00
CA GLU A 6 4.13 -6.60 5.55
C GLU A 6 4.28 -6.92 4.06
N TRP A 7 4.80 -5.97 3.29
CA TRP A 7 4.96 -6.08 1.86
C TRP A 7 6.37 -5.71 1.43
N LYS A 8 7.02 -6.58 0.67
CA LYS A 8 8.47 -6.51 0.39
C LYS A 8 8.81 -5.83 -0.94
N GLY A 9 7.84 -5.19 -1.59
CA GLY A 9 7.98 -4.72 -2.97
C GLY A 9 7.47 -5.74 -3.99
N GLY A 10 7.14 -5.26 -5.19
CA GLY A 10 6.63 -6.09 -6.29
C GLY A 10 5.47 -5.42 -6.99
N GLU A 11 4.53 -6.22 -7.48
CA GLU A 11 3.27 -5.73 -8.01
C GLU A 11 2.26 -5.47 -6.88
N CYS A 12 1.25 -4.66 -7.17
CA CYS A 12 0.16 -4.39 -6.23
C CYS A 12 -0.51 -5.71 -5.82
N PRO A 13 -0.61 -6.03 -4.51
CA PRO A 13 -1.12 -7.31 -4.04
C PRO A 13 -2.66 -7.39 -4.01
N VAL A 14 -3.36 -6.29 -4.28
CA VAL A 14 -4.83 -6.18 -4.22
C VAL A 14 -5.38 -5.55 -5.50
N ASP A 15 -6.70 -5.58 -5.67
CA ASP A 15 -7.36 -4.88 -6.77
C ASP A 15 -7.18 -3.36 -6.65
N GLY A 16 -6.96 -2.68 -7.77
CA GLY A 16 -6.69 -1.25 -7.84
C GLY A 16 -7.77 -0.37 -7.20
N GLU A 17 -9.03 -0.81 -7.19
CA GLU A 17 -10.14 -0.06 -6.60
C GLU A 17 -10.30 -0.30 -5.09
N THR A 18 -9.54 -1.24 -4.52
CA THR A 18 -9.54 -1.52 -3.07
C THR A 18 -8.98 -0.33 -2.31
N ILE A 19 -9.68 0.13 -1.27
CA ILE A 19 -9.16 1.22 -0.42
C ILE A 19 -8.20 0.62 0.61
N VAL A 20 -6.95 1.05 0.55
CA VAL A 20 -5.87 0.60 1.41
C VAL A 20 -5.19 1.78 2.11
N GLN A 21 -4.70 1.52 3.31
CA GLN A 21 -3.69 2.37 3.94
C GLN A 21 -2.32 1.77 3.67
N VAL A 22 -1.34 2.62 3.39
CA VAL A 22 0.05 2.22 3.14
C VAL A 22 0.95 2.77 4.24
N GLY A 23 1.91 1.94 4.65
CA GLY A 23 3.01 2.30 5.53
C GLY A 23 4.30 2.32 4.72
N PHE A 24 5.00 3.44 4.77
CA PHE A 24 6.27 3.63 4.09
C PHE A 24 7.45 3.21 4.96
N ARG A 25 8.60 2.97 4.32
CA ARG A 25 9.84 2.57 5.02
C ARG A 25 10.28 3.58 6.08
N ASP A 26 9.98 4.86 5.90
CA ASP A 26 10.30 5.92 6.86
C ASP A 26 9.37 5.93 8.10
N GLY A 27 8.37 5.05 8.14
CA GLY A 27 7.39 4.94 9.22
C GLY A 27 6.19 5.87 9.06
N ILE A 28 6.08 6.61 7.95
CA ILE A 28 4.90 7.41 7.65
C ILE A 28 3.78 6.49 7.17
N GLU A 29 2.60 6.64 7.78
CA GLU A 29 1.37 5.98 7.36
C GLU A 29 0.46 6.98 6.65
N MET A 30 -0.12 6.57 5.52
CA MET A 30 -1.08 7.38 4.78
C MET A 30 -2.52 6.93 5.04
N GLN A 31 -3.45 7.86 4.90
CA GLN A 31 -4.89 7.57 5.00
C GLN A 31 -5.37 6.69 3.85
N GLY A 32 -6.57 6.12 4.01
CA GLY A 32 -7.12 5.13 3.08
C GLY A 32 -7.38 5.74 1.71
N GLU A 33 -6.68 5.23 0.70
CA GLU A 33 -6.83 5.60 -0.70
C GLU A 33 -6.87 4.34 -1.58
N ARG A 34 -7.30 4.49 -2.84
CA ARG A 34 -7.31 3.37 -3.79
C ARG A 34 -5.92 2.76 -3.97
N ALA A 35 -5.85 1.45 -4.09
CA ALA A 35 -4.59 0.76 -4.29
C ALA A 35 -3.88 1.20 -5.58
N ASP A 36 -4.60 1.52 -6.65
CA ASP A 36 -4.02 2.02 -7.90
C ASP A 36 -3.52 3.47 -7.86
N PHE A 37 -3.87 4.23 -6.81
CA PHE A 37 -3.34 5.57 -6.58
C PHE A 37 -1.86 5.53 -6.14
N TRP A 38 -1.47 4.46 -5.45
CA TRP A 38 -0.13 4.31 -4.89
C TRP A 38 0.84 3.72 -5.91
N ASP A 39 2.09 4.18 -5.88
CA ASP A 39 3.16 3.54 -6.62
C ASP A 39 3.71 2.33 -5.85
N TRP A 40 3.24 1.14 -6.25
CA TRP A 40 3.79 -0.13 -5.78
C TRP A 40 5.07 -0.52 -6.54
N SER A 41 5.50 0.26 -7.53
CA SER A 41 6.80 0.02 -8.13
C SER A 41 7.83 0.44 -7.09
N HIS A 42 8.49 -0.53 -6.45
CA HIS A 42 9.66 -0.29 -5.59
C HIS A 42 10.79 0.22 -6.50
N ALA A 43 10.71 1.49 -6.90
CA ALA A 43 11.61 2.11 -7.83
C ALA A 43 13.01 1.97 -7.24
N ARG A 44 13.91 1.36 -8.02
CA ARG A 44 15.17 0.74 -7.56
C ARG A 44 16.21 1.70 -6.93
N ARG A 45 15.82 2.90 -6.52
CA ARG A 45 16.66 3.91 -5.92
C ARG A 45 16.03 4.41 -4.62
N ARG A 46 16.15 3.60 -3.54
CA ARG A 46 15.93 3.96 -2.12
C ARG A 46 15.03 5.20 -1.95
N SER A 47 13.75 5.04 -2.26
CA SER A 47 12.80 6.11 -2.01
C SER A 47 12.30 5.92 -0.58
N PHE A 48 12.32 6.97 0.23
CA PHE A 48 11.67 6.94 1.55
C PHE A 48 10.16 6.63 1.41
N ALA A 49 9.60 6.89 0.23
CA ALA A 49 8.25 6.53 -0.19
C ALA A 49 8.09 5.06 -0.65
N ASP A 50 9.07 4.17 -0.42
CA ASP A 50 8.89 2.74 -0.68
C ASP A 50 7.83 2.20 0.30
N ILE A 51 6.74 1.67 -0.23
CA ILE A 51 5.71 1.01 0.56
C ILE A 51 6.31 -0.28 1.13
N VAL A 52 6.20 -0.48 2.45
CA VAL A 52 6.70 -1.68 3.15
C VAL A 52 5.62 -2.43 3.91
N ALA A 53 4.45 -1.82 4.06
CA ALA A 53 3.28 -2.45 4.63
C ALA A 53 2.01 -1.83 4.05
N TYR A 54 0.92 -2.57 4.07
CA TYR A 54 -0.39 -2.05 3.72
C TYR A 54 -1.48 -2.74 4.53
N ARG A 55 -2.66 -2.13 4.62
CA ARG A 55 -3.87 -2.79 5.14
C ARG A 55 -5.08 -2.39 4.34
N VAL A 56 -6.00 -3.33 4.15
CA VAL A 56 -7.26 -3.10 3.43
C VAL A 56 -8.26 -2.43 4.37
N VAL A 57 -8.71 -1.22 4.04
CA VAL A 57 -9.70 -0.49 4.85
C VAL A 57 -11.12 -0.72 4.33
N LYS A 58 -11.28 -0.80 3.01
CA LYS A 58 -12.55 -1.13 2.37
C LYS A 58 -12.29 -1.98 1.13
N GLU A 59 -12.92 -3.14 1.07
CA GLU A 59 -12.91 -3.99 -0.11
C GLU A 59 -13.79 -3.38 -1.21
N LYS A 60 -13.46 -3.66 -2.47
CA LYS A 60 -14.31 -3.29 -3.61
C LYS A 60 -15.70 -3.91 -3.39
N GLU A 61 -16.74 -3.08 -3.40
CA GLU A 61 -18.11 -3.56 -3.44
C GLU A 61 -18.35 -4.11 -4.85
N ALA A 62 -18.69 -5.40 -4.93
CA ALA A 62 -18.89 -6.13 -6.17
C ALA A 62 -20.12 -5.66 -6.96
#